data_AF-A0A8X7BTR9-F1
#
_entry.id   AF-A0A8X7BTR9-F1
#
_cell.length_a   1.000
_cell.length_b   1.000
_cell.length_c   1.000
_cell.angle_alpha   90.00
_cell.angle_beta   90.00
_cell.angle_gamma   90.00
#
_symmetry.space_group_name_H-M   'P 1'
#
loop_
_entity.id
_entity.type
_entity.pdbx_description
1 polymer ?
#
loop_
_entity_poly.entity_id
_entity_poly.type
_entity_poly.pdbx_seq_one_letter_code
_entity_poly.pdbx_strand_id
1 'polypeptide(L)'
;MSPTSLYTPSKRGISIRSGARKNILNVYSRLREENSKESISEIVRKVSELTGVSKRTVYRLKKEKTLSALSSGKKRPGAVGQRRRLVKYESPNSIMCFCIS
;
A
#
# COMPACT_ATOMS: atom_id res chain seq x y z
N MET A 1 33.30 9.95 -16.28
CA MET A 1 32.80 8.93 -15.34
C MET A 1 31.32 8.70 -15.63
N SER A 2 30.91 7.48 -15.96
CA SER A 2 29.49 7.14 -16.19
C SER A 2 28.75 7.08 -14.84
N PRO A 3 27.54 7.63 -14.72
CA PRO A 3 26.76 7.52 -13.49
C PRO A 3 26.44 6.04 -13.24
N THR A 4 26.98 5.50 -12.15
CA THR A 4 26.70 4.13 -11.72
C THR A 4 25.23 4.06 -11.31
N SER A 5 24.40 3.43 -12.14
CA SER A 5 22.99 3.21 -11.82
C SER A 5 22.89 2.49 -10.48
N LEU A 6 22.25 3.13 -9.49
CA LEU A 6 22.06 2.57 -8.14
C LEU A 6 21.17 1.32 -8.13
N TYR A 7 20.53 0.99 -9.25
CA TYR A 7 19.65 -0.17 -9.36
C TYR A 7 19.85 -0.88 -10.70
N THR A 8 20.00 -2.21 -10.63
CA THR A 8 19.90 -3.08 -11.82
C THR A 8 18.43 -3.38 -12.10
N PRO A 9 17.93 -3.15 -13.33
CA PRO A 9 16.53 -3.42 -13.67
C PRO A 9 16.18 -4.88 -13.40
N SER A 10 15.10 -5.12 -12.66
CA SER A 10 14.60 -6.47 -12.41
C SER A 10 14.00 -7.07 -13.69
N LYS A 11 14.08 -8.40 -13.85
CA LYS A 11 13.39 -9.10 -14.94
C LYS A 11 11.90 -8.70 -14.99
N ARG A 12 11.36 -8.60 -16.21
CA ARG A 12 9.94 -8.25 -16.44
C ARG A 12 9.03 -9.15 -15.59
N GLY A 13 8.02 -8.56 -14.95
CA GLY A 13 7.07 -9.26 -14.07
C GLY A 13 7.48 -9.35 -12.60
N ILE A 14 8.74 -9.07 -12.24
CA ILE A 14 9.18 -9.07 -10.85
C ILE A 14 8.88 -7.71 -10.20
N SER A 15 8.24 -7.75 -9.04
CA SER A 15 7.95 -6.53 -8.28
C SER A 15 9.22 -5.97 -7.63
N ILE A 16 9.32 -4.64 -7.54
CA ILE A 16 10.47 -3.98 -6.90
C ILE A 16 10.49 -4.32 -5.42
N ARG A 17 11.67 -4.72 -4.91
CA ARG A 17 11.91 -5.00 -3.48
C ARG A 17 11.54 -3.78 -2.62
N SER A 18 10.95 -4.03 -1.44
CA SER A 18 10.49 -2.98 -0.53
C SER A 18 11.59 -1.97 -0.15
N GLY A 19 12.82 -2.43 0.10
CA GLY A 19 13.97 -1.56 0.37
C GLY A 19 14.32 -0.62 -0.79
N ALA A 20 14.34 -1.14 -2.02
CA ALA A 20 14.59 -0.33 -3.21
C ALA A 20 13.50 0.73 -3.43
N ARG A 21 12.22 0.40 -3.14
CA ARG A 21 11.12 1.38 -3.19
C ARG A 21 11.35 2.54 -2.21
N LYS A 22 11.77 2.24 -0.98
CA LYS A 22 12.09 3.27 0.03
C LYS A 22 13.23 4.17 -0.43
N ASN A 23 14.29 3.59 -0.98
CA ASN A 23 15.44 4.35 -1.48
C ASN A 23 15.05 5.31 -2.62
N ILE A 24 14.27 4.84 -3.61
CA ILE A 24 13.78 5.68 -4.72
C ILE A 24 12.93 6.84 -4.18
N LEU A 25 12.05 6.58 -3.21
CA LEU A 25 11.20 7.60 -2.60
C LEU A 25 12.01 8.62 -1.78
N ASN A 26 13.08 8.20 -1.12
CA ASN A 26 13.98 9.09 -0.38
C ASN A 26 14.77 10.00 -1.32
N VAL A 27 15.27 9.47 -2.45
CA VAL A 27 15.94 10.28 -3.48
C VAL A 27 14.95 11.30 -4.06
N TYR A 28 13.72 10.89 -4.34
CA TYR A 28 12.67 11.80 -4.81
C TYR A 28 12.36 12.92 -3.79
N SER A 29 12.26 12.61 -2.49
CA SER A 29 11.96 13.65 -1.48
C SER A 29 13.10 14.65 -1.35
N ARG A 30 14.36 14.18 -1.30
CA ARG A 30 15.54 15.05 -1.24
C ARG A 30 15.63 15.98 -2.45
N LEU A 31 15.48 15.43 -3.67
CA LEU A 31 15.52 16.26 -4.88
C LEU A 31 14.39 17.29 -4.94
N ARG A 32 13.23 16.98 -4.38
CA ARG A 32 12.11 17.91 -4.30
C ARG A 32 12.35 19.04 -3.28
N GLU A 33 13.03 18.73 -2.18
CA GLU A 33 13.41 19.73 -1.17
C GLU A 33 14.51 20.66 -1.72
N GLU A 34 15.52 20.09 -2.37
CA GLU A 34 16.63 20.83 -3.00
C GLU A 34 16.16 21.69 -4.19
N ASN A 35 15.20 21.20 -4.98
CA ASN A 35 14.74 21.85 -6.21
C ASN A 35 13.24 22.20 -6.12
N SER A 36 12.87 22.97 -5.10
CA SER A 36 11.47 23.32 -4.80
C SER A 36 10.74 24.10 -5.90
N LYS A 37 11.49 24.74 -6.81
CA LYS A 37 10.96 25.52 -7.94
C LYS A 37 10.77 24.70 -9.23
N GLU A 38 11.33 23.49 -9.30
CA GLU A 38 11.28 22.66 -10.51
C GLU A 38 9.94 21.94 -10.66
N SER A 39 9.60 21.63 -11.91
CA SER A 39 8.40 20.86 -12.20
C SER A 39 8.54 19.41 -11.71
N ILE A 40 7.42 18.79 -11.33
CA ILE A 40 7.39 17.38 -10.92
C ILE A 40 7.99 16.47 -12.02
N SER A 41 7.76 16.81 -13.29
CA SER A 41 8.32 16.09 -14.45
C SER A 41 9.84 16.09 -14.49
N GLU A 42 10.47 17.22 -14.17
CA GLU A 42 11.93 17.35 -14.14
C GLU A 42 12.53 16.58 -12.97
N ILE A 43 11.91 16.68 -11.79
CA ILE A 43 12.34 15.92 -10.61
C ILE A 43 12.26 14.42 -10.90
N VAL A 44 11.16 13.94 -11.51
CA VAL A 44 11.02 12.52 -11.89
C VAL A 44 12.05 12.11 -12.94
N ARG A 45 12.40 12.99 -13.88
CA ARG A 45 13.46 12.73 -14.85
C ARG A 45 14.81 12.56 -14.16
N LYS A 46 15.20 13.47 -13.27
CA LYS A 46 16.45 13.37 -12.49
C LYS A 46 16.49 12.10 -11.64
N VAL A 47 15.39 11.76 -10.96
CA VAL A 47 15.28 10.50 -10.20
C VAL A 47 15.48 9.28 -11.09
N SER A 48 14.89 9.29 -12.29
CA SER A 48 15.03 8.20 -13.26
C SER A 48 16.47 8.03 -13.72
N GLU A 49 17.16 9.13 -14.00
CA GLU A 49 18.57 9.14 -14.41
C GLU A 49 19.49 8.64 -13.28
N LEU A 50 19.24 9.04 -12.03
CA LEU A 50 20.07 8.63 -10.88
C LEU A 50 19.82 7.19 -10.41
N THR A 51 18.56 6.75 -10.44
CA THR A 51 18.18 5.42 -9.90
C THR A 51 18.16 4.34 -10.98
N GLY A 52 18.20 4.69 -12.27
CA GLY A 52 18.06 3.75 -13.37
C GLY A 52 16.64 3.15 -13.51
N VAL A 53 15.66 3.70 -12.79
CA VAL A 53 14.28 3.23 -12.78
C VAL A 53 13.45 4.04 -13.77
N SER A 54 12.53 3.38 -14.47
CA SER A 54 11.67 4.07 -15.44
C SER A 54 10.79 5.15 -14.76
N LYS A 55 10.60 6.29 -15.44
CA LYS A 55 9.74 7.40 -14.98
C LYS A 55 8.34 6.91 -14.57
N ARG A 56 7.74 6.00 -15.35
CA ARG A 56 6.42 5.42 -15.07
C ARG A 56 6.38 4.72 -13.72
N THR A 57 7.45 4.02 -13.37
CA THR A 57 7.55 3.33 -12.08
C THR A 57 7.70 4.32 -10.92
N VAL A 58 8.45 5.41 -11.11
CA VAL A 58 8.57 6.48 -10.11
C VAL A 58 7.21 7.12 -9.83
N TYR A 59 6.43 7.44 -10.86
CA TYR A 59 5.06 7.95 -10.70
C TYR A 59 4.16 6.95 -9.96
N ARG A 60 4.26 5.66 -10.30
CA ARG A 60 3.49 4.61 -9.62
C ARG A 60 3.83 4.55 -8.13
N LEU A 61 5.11 4.53 -7.78
CA LEU A 61 5.57 4.51 -6.38
C LEU A 61 5.14 5.75 -5.60
N LYS A 62 5.17 6.94 -6.24
CA LYS A 62 4.66 8.18 -5.64
C LYS A 62 3.17 8.07 -5.31
N LYS A 63 2.37 7.57 -6.26
CA LYS A 63 0.92 7.36 -6.07
C LYS A 63 0.62 6.32 -4.99
N GLU A 64 1.38 5.22 -4.98
CA GLU A 64 1.30 4.19 -3.93
C GLU A 64 1.59 4.78 -2.55
N LYS A 65 2.62 5.62 -2.39
CA LYS A 65 2.94 6.27 -1.10
C LYS A 65 1.78 7.12 -0.58
N THR A 66 1.16 7.92 -1.45
CA THR A 66 -0.02 8.73 -1.08
C THR A 66 -1.22 7.86 -0.69
N LEU A 67 -1.45 6.76 -1.42
CA LEU A 67 -2.56 5.84 -1.14
C LEU A 67 -2.32 4.97 0.10
N SER A 68 -1.08 4.54 0.37
CA SER A 68 -0.74 3.77 1.57
C SER A 68 -0.89 4.60 2.85
N ALA A 69 -0.65 5.93 2.78
CA ALA A 69 -0.95 6.83 3.89
C ALA A 69 -2.46 6.98 4.13
N LEU A 70 -3.28 6.87 3.08
CA LEU A 70 -4.74 6.90 3.16
C LEU A 70 -5.35 5.53 3.51
N SER A 71 -4.59 4.45 3.34
CA SER A 71 -4.98 3.07 3.63
C SER A 71 -4.42 2.63 4.98
N SER A 72 -4.74 3.35 6.05
CA SER A 72 -4.82 2.68 7.36
C SER A 72 -6.07 1.81 7.31
N GLY A 73 -5.94 0.60 6.76
CA GLY A 73 -7.02 -0.37 6.74
C GLY A 73 -7.45 -0.63 8.19
N LYS A 74 -8.50 0.06 8.66
CA LYS A 74 -9.14 -0.28 9.92
C LYS A 74 -9.45 -1.77 9.83
N LYS A 75 -8.80 -2.56 10.68
CA LYS A 75 -9.15 -3.97 10.86
C LYS A 75 -10.65 -3.97 11.12
N ARG A 76 -11.43 -4.63 10.26
CA ARG A 76 -12.88 -4.78 10.51
C ARG A 76 -13.00 -5.29 11.94
N PRO A 77 -13.80 -4.65 12.81
CA PRO A 77 -13.97 -5.15 14.17
C PRO A 77 -14.34 -6.63 14.06
N GLY A 78 -13.61 -7.47 14.78
CA GLY A 78 -13.97 -8.88 14.87
C GLY A 78 -15.42 -8.93 15.31
N ALA A 79 -16.24 -9.76 14.68
CA ALA A 79 -17.64 -9.89 15.05
C ALA A 79 -17.71 -10.13 16.57
N VAL A 80 -18.22 -9.14 17.31
CA VAL A 80 -18.36 -9.25 18.76
C VAL A 80 -19.61 -10.08 18.99
N GLY A 81 -19.42 -11.39 19.11
CA GLY A 81 -20.50 -12.33 19.39
C GLY A 81 -20.08 -13.75 19.07
N GLN A 82 -20.28 -14.67 20.02
CA GLN A 82 -20.29 -16.09 19.70
C GLN A 82 -21.42 -16.35 18.71
N ARG A 83 -21.11 -17.00 17.59
CA ARG A 83 -22.12 -17.46 16.62
C ARG A 83 -23.00 -18.52 17.30
N ARG A 84 -24.09 -18.10 17.95
CA ARG A 84 -25.09 -19.02 18.49
C ARG A 84 -25.78 -19.71 17.31
N ARG A 85 -25.66 -21.04 17.21
CA ARG A 85 -26.49 -21.81 16.27
C ARG A 85 -27.93 -21.75 16.77
N LEU A 86 -28.85 -21.35 15.90
CA LEU A 86 -30.28 -21.54 16.15
C LEU A 86 -30.55 -23.04 16.20
N VAL A 87 -30.93 -23.55 17.38
CA VAL A 87 -31.46 -24.91 17.51
C VAL A 87 -32.91 -24.84 17.09
N LYS A 88 -33.26 -25.51 15.99
CA LYS A 88 -34.66 -25.66 15.56
C LYS A 88 -35.28 -26.75 16.44
N TYR A 89 -36.11 -26.35 17.41
CA TYR A 89 -37.00 -27.30 18.08
C TYR A 89 -38.17 -27.57 17.14
N GLU A 90 -38.35 -28.82 16.76
CA GLU A 90 -39.64 -29.31 16.29
C GLU A 90 -40.44 -29.61 17.57
N SER A 91 -41.29 -28.69 18.03
CA SER A 91 -42.26 -29.02 19.07
C SER A 91 -43.67 -28.98 18.46
N PRO A 92 -44.46 -30.06 18.61
CA PRO A 92 -45.88 -30.00 18.36
C PRO A 92 -46.50 -29.28 19.57
N ASN A 93 -47.01 -28.08 19.31
CA ASN A 93 -47.85 -27.28 20.19
C ASN A 93 -47.17 -26.44 21.29
N SER A 94 -47.51 -25.14 21.24
CA SER A 94 -47.30 -24.06 22.21
C SER A 94 -45.91 -23.38 22.26
N ILE A 95 -45.91 -22.13 21.81
CA ILE A 95 -44.82 -21.15 21.94
C ILE A 95 -44.89 -20.57 23.34
N MET A 96 -43.92 -20.89 24.19
CA MET A 96 -43.60 -20.09 25.39
C MET A 96 -42.08 -19.95 25.45
N CYS A 97 -41.59 -18.78 25.04
CA CYS A 97 -40.18 -18.43 25.12
C CYS A 97 -39.86 -17.90 26.53
N PHE A 98 -39.20 -18.70 27.36
CA PHE A 98 -38.55 -18.20 28.58
C PHE A 98 -37.04 -18.11 28.37
N CYS A 99 -36.50 -16.92 28.63
CA CYS A 99 -35.07 -16.69 28.74
C CYS A 99 -34.61 -17.18 30.12
N ILE A 100 -33.62 -18.07 30.17
CA ILE A 100 -32.88 -18.36 31.40
C ILE A 100 -31.53 -17.64 31.30
N SER A 101 -31.25 -16.87 32.36
CA SER A 101 -30.09 -15.99 32.59
C SER A 101 -28.77 -16.73 32.69
#